data_AF-A0A4R6J7S1-F1
#
_entry.id   AF-A0A4R6J7S1-F1
#
_cell.length_a   1.000
_cell.length_b   1.000
_cell.length_c   1.000
_cell.angle_alpha   90.00
_cell.angle_beta   90.00
_cell.angle_gamma   90.00
#
_symmetry.space_group_name_H-M   'P 1'
#
loop_
_entity.id
_entity.type
_entity.pdbx_description
1 polymer ?
#
loop_
_entity_poly.entity_id
_entity_poly.type
_entity_poly.pdbx_seq_one_letter_code
_entity_poly.pdbx_strand_id
1 'polypeptide(L)'
;MRILLTARGAESGGDELRAMRRWLVAEEEFRGRVELVEAPVVPGHLGPALDALSVLLGSSSGALATMLVEFLRTRKGRVEVTVTRSDGAAVTLNAERVRDMSPAKMAEFTAEVSRTLRDVD
;
A
#
# COMPACT_ATOMS: atom_id res chain seq x y z
N MET A 1 11.99 7.69 5.16
CA MET A 1 11.67 6.37 5.76
C MET A 1 11.24 5.39 4.66
N ARG A 2 11.66 4.12 4.71
CA ARG A 2 11.21 3.10 3.76
C ARG A 2 9.96 2.39 4.28
N ILE A 3 8.95 2.29 3.43
CA ILE A 3 7.73 1.51 3.64
C ILE A 3 7.69 0.38 2.61
N LEU A 4 7.22 -0.78 3.04
CA LEU A 4 6.87 -1.90 2.16
C LEU A 4 5.35 -2.03 2.10
N LEU A 5 4.82 -2.15 0.89
CA LEU A 5 3.42 -2.43 0.62
C LEU A 5 3.33 -3.82 0.01
N THR A 6 2.55 -4.70 0.64
CA THR A 6 2.19 -6.00 0.05
C THR A 6 0.69 -6.02 -0.21
N ALA A 7 0.26 -6.75 -1.23
CA ALA A 7 -1.14 -6.85 -1.58
C ALA A 7 -1.57 -8.32 -1.73
N ARG A 8 -2.79 -8.61 -1.27
CA ARG A 8 -3.46 -9.89 -1.49
C ARG A 8 -4.83 -9.62 -2.09
N GLY A 9 -5.19 -10.36 -3.14
CA GLY A 9 -6.44 -10.16 -3.87
C GLY A 9 -6.79 -11.36 -4.74
N ALA A 10 -8.04 -11.40 -5.22
CA ALA A 10 -8.59 -12.53 -5.98
C ALA A 10 -7.98 -12.69 -7.39
N GLU A 11 -7.55 -11.61 -8.03
CA GLU A 11 -7.08 -11.62 -9.43
C GLU A 11 -5.56 -11.84 -9.55
N SER A 12 -4.75 -11.24 -8.66
CA SER A 12 -3.34 -11.56 -8.36
C SER A 12 -2.75 -10.43 -7.52
N GLY A 13 -2.03 -10.73 -6.44
CA GLY A 13 -1.38 -9.70 -5.60
C GLY A 13 -0.42 -8.80 -6.40
N GLY A 14 0.28 -9.37 -7.39
CA GLY A 14 1.19 -8.63 -8.25
C GLY A 14 0.48 -7.58 -9.13
N ASP A 15 -0.75 -7.85 -9.57
CA ASP A 15 -1.49 -6.89 -10.40
C ASP A 15 -2.04 -5.73 -9.57
N GLU A 16 -2.44 -6.00 -8.33
CA GLU A 16 -2.79 -4.95 -7.38
C GLU A 16 -1.60 -4.05 -7.05
N LEU A 17 -0.41 -4.62 -6.85
CA LEU A 17 0.82 -3.84 -6.66
C LEU A 17 1.17 -3.01 -7.91
N ARG A 18 1.04 -3.56 -9.12
CA ARG A 18 1.24 -2.77 -10.35
C ARG A 18 0.23 -1.64 -10.47
N ALA A 19 -1.04 -1.88 -10.11
CA ALA A 19 -2.09 -0.86 -10.11
C ALA A 19 -1.80 0.24 -9.10
N MET A 20 -1.42 -0.13 -7.88
CA MET A 20 -1.08 0.81 -6.81
C MET A 20 0.13 1.67 -7.18
N ARG A 21 1.16 1.06 -7.80
CA ARG A 21 2.31 1.83 -8.32
C ARG A 21 1.87 2.89 -9.32
N ARG A 22 0.97 2.56 -10.26
CA ARG A 22 0.48 3.53 -11.26
C ARG A 22 -0.19 4.74 -10.61
N TRP A 23 -0.98 4.50 -9.56
CA TRP A 23 -1.61 5.57 -8.79
C TRP A 23 -0.59 6.41 -8.03
N LEU A 24 0.38 5.77 -7.35
CA LEU A 24 1.39 6.51 -6.59
C LEU A 24 2.23 7.40 -7.51
N VAL A 25 2.77 6.87 -8.60
CA VAL A 25 3.68 7.64 -9.48
C VAL A 25 2.96 8.73 -10.30
N ALA A 26 1.63 8.73 -10.33
CA ALA A 26 0.85 9.82 -10.89
C ALA A 26 0.95 11.09 -10.02
N GLU A 27 1.09 10.92 -8.71
CA GLU A 27 1.33 12.01 -7.76
C GLU A 27 2.80 12.44 -7.77
N GLU A 28 3.04 13.75 -7.85
CA GLU A 28 4.41 14.30 -7.92
C GLU A 28 5.27 13.91 -6.72
N GLU A 29 4.65 13.79 -5.54
CA GLU A 29 5.34 13.46 -4.29
C GLU A 29 5.96 12.05 -4.28
N PHE A 30 5.42 11.09 -5.03
CA PHE A 30 5.90 9.71 -5.06
C PHE A 30 6.68 9.37 -6.34
N ARG A 31 6.74 10.29 -7.31
CA ARG A 31 7.49 10.07 -8.55
C ARG A 31 8.97 9.84 -8.23
N GLY A 32 9.53 8.74 -8.74
CA GLY A 32 10.92 8.34 -8.47
C GLY A 32 11.17 7.80 -7.05
N ARG A 33 10.12 7.60 -6.24
CA ARG A 33 10.22 7.09 -4.86
C ARG A 33 9.52 5.73 -4.66
N VAL A 34 9.07 5.11 -5.74
CA VAL A 34 8.31 3.86 -5.73
C VAL A 34 8.99 2.81 -6.60
N GLU A 35 9.40 1.73 -5.98
CA GLU A 35 10.12 0.62 -6.60
C GLU A 35 9.33 -0.68 -6.47
N LEU A 36 9.36 -1.50 -7.51
CA LEU A 36 8.83 -2.87 -7.49
C LEU A 36 9.86 -3.78 -6.81
N VAL A 37 9.40 -4.59 -5.87
CA VAL A 37 10.24 -5.57 -5.17
C VAL A 37 9.80 -6.96 -5.59
N GLU A 38 10.68 -7.66 -6.28
CA GLU A 38 10.47 -9.01 -6.76
C GLU A 38 10.89 -10.03 -5.69
N ALA A 39 10.10 -11.10 -5.54
CA ALA A 39 10.49 -12.25 -4.74
C ALA A 39 11.70 -12.96 -5.39
N PRO A 40 12.60 -13.54 -4.59
CA PRO A 40 13.64 -14.42 -5.10
C PRO A 40 13.05 -15.52 -5.99
N VAL A 41 13.72 -15.83 -7.11
CA VAL A 41 13.28 -16.89 -8.03
C VAL A 41 13.36 -18.23 -7.32
N VAL A 42 12.20 -18.88 -7.15
CA VAL A 42 12.13 -20.25 -6.64
C VAL A 42 12.27 -21.21 -7.83
N PRO A 43 13.22 -22.18 -7.82
CA PRO A 43 13.36 -23.15 -8.89
C PRO A 43 12.03 -23.85 -9.22
N GLY A 44 11.69 -23.92 -10.51
CA GLY A 44 10.43 -24.52 -10.98
C GLY A 44 9.25 -23.55 -11.11
N HIS A 45 9.40 -22.26 -10.79
CA HIS A 45 8.39 -21.22 -11.04
C HIS A 45 8.71 -20.41 -12.31
N LEU A 46 7.65 -19.94 -13.00
CA LEU A 46 7.75 -19.13 -14.22
C LEU A 46 8.13 -17.67 -13.90
N GLY A 47 9.37 -17.46 -13.45
CA GLY A 47 9.94 -16.13 -13.18
C GLY A 47 9.64 -15.57 -11.78
N PRO A 48 10.26 -14.43 -11.42
CA PRO A 48 10.04 -13.81 -10.12
C PRO A 48 8.62 -13.28 -10.00
N ALA A 49 7.94 -13.63 -8.91
CA ALA A 49 6.66 -13.04 -8.56
C ALA A 49 6.88 -11.65 -7.95
N LEU A 50 6.05 -10.67 -8.30
CA LEU A 50 6.09 -9.39 -7.62
C LEU A 50 5.60 -9.57 -6.18
N ASP A 51 6.45 -9.23 -5.22
CA ASP A 51 6.23 -9.50 -3.80
C ASP A 51 5.74 -8.27 -3.06
N ALA A 52 6.33 -7.11 -3.36
CA ALA A 52 6.01 -5.86 -2.70
C ALA A 52 6.23 -4.62 -3.58
N LEU A 53 5.78 -3.48 -3.09
CA LEU A 53 6.27 -2.15 -3.48
C LEU A 53 7.09 -1.56 -2.33
N SER A 54 8.25 -1.02 -2.65
CA SER A 54 8.99 -0.17 -1.73
C SER A 54 8.66 1.29 -2.01
N VAL A 55 8.27 2.04 -0.97
CA VAL A 55 7.99 3.47 -1.06
C VAL A 55 8.90 4.22 -0.10
N LEU A 56 9.63 5.20 -0.62
CA LEU A 56 10.40 6.14 0.18
C LEU A 56 9.51 7.30 0.59
N LEU A 57 9.14 7.35 1.87
CA LEU A 57 8.42 8.47 2.45
C LEU A 57 9.38 9.59 2.87
N GLY A 58 9.03 10.81 2.47
CA GLY A 58 9.57 12.05 3.04
C GLY A 58 8.84 12.41 4.34
N SER A 59 8.56 13.70 4.53
CA SER A 59 7.93 14.23 5.75
C SER A 59 6.42 14.01 5.84
N SER A 60 5.77 13.54 4.77
CA SER A 60 4.32 13.47 4.64
C SER A 60 3.86 12.00 4.60
N SER A 61 3.42 11.47 5.74
CA SER A 61 2.78 10.15 5.83
C SER A 61 1.28 10.19 5.46
N GLY A 62 0.68 11.38 5.47
CA GLY A 62 -0.73 11.60 5.19
C GLY A 62 -1.11 11.39 3.73
N ALA A 63 -0.23 11.76 2.79
CA ALA A 63 -0.45 11.54 1.36
C ALA A 63 -0.55 10.05 1.03
N LEU A 64 0.36 9.22 1.59
CA LEU A 64 0.31 7.78 1.39
C LEU A 64 -0.96 7.17 1.98
N ALA A 65 -1.32 7.54 3.22
CA ALA A 65 -2.54 7.05 3.86
C ALA A 65 -3.79 7.37 3.04
N THR A 66 -3.91 8.60 2.54
CA THR A 66 -5.04 9.05 1.72
C THR A 66 -5.11 8.24 0.42
N MET A 67 -4.00 8.13 -0.29
CA MET A 67 -3.92 7.39 -1.56
C MET A 67 -4.27 5.91 -1.37
N LEU A 68 -3.81 5.26 -0.29
CA LEU A 68 -4.13 3.86 -0.01
C LEU A 68 -5.62 3.65 0.25
N VAL A 69 -6.25 4.55 1.00
CA VAL A 69 -7.69 4.52 1.25
C VAL A 69 -8.46 4.71 -0.06
N GLU A 70 -8.09 5.70 -0.88
CA GLU A 70 -8.73 5.95 -2.18
C GLU A 70 -8.57 4.77 -3.13
N PHE A 71 -7.37 4.19 -3.22
CA PHE A 71 -7.10 3.00 -4.01
C PHE A 71 -8.04 1.85 -3.63
N LEU A 72 -8.14 1.55 -2.33
CA LEU A 72 -8.99 0.47 -1.82
C LEU A 72 -10.48 0.71 -2.08
N ARG A 73 -10.95 1.97 -2.04
CA ARG A 73 -12.34 2.31 -2.39
C ARG A 73 -12.71 1.94 -3.82
N THR A 74 -11.75 1.96 -4.74
CA THR A 74 -12.00 1.61 -6.15
C THR A 74 -12.02 0.10 -6.41
N ARG A 75 -11.76 -0.73 -5.39
CA ARG A 75 -11.74 -2.19 -5.53
C ARG A 75 -13.07 -2.80 -5.11
N LYS A 76 -13.62 -3.65 -5.99
CA LYS A 76 -14.89 -4.36 -5.74
C LYS A 76 -14.69 -5.70 -5.02
N GLY A 77 -13.51 -6.31 -5.14
CA GLY A 77 -13.17 -7.60 -4.54
C GLY A 77 -12.53 -7.49 -3.15
N ARG A 78 -12.25 -8.65 -2.55
CA ARG A 78 -11.44 -8.75 -1.32
C ARG A 78 -10.00 -8.45 -1.65
N VAL A 79 -9.63 -7.17 -1.54
CA VAL A 79 -8.25 -6.69 -1.64
C VAL A 79 -7.78 -6.27 -0.27
N GLU A 80 -6.63 -6.78 0.13
CA GLU A 80 -5.93 -6.43 1.35
C GLU A 80 -4.59 -5.85 1.02
N VAL A 81 -4.24 -4.74 1.68
CA VAL A 81 -2.94 -4.09 1.55
C VAL A 81 -2.32 -4.02 2.92
N THR A 82 -1.15 -4.63 3.10
CA THR A 82 -0.37 -4.51 4.32
C THR A 82 0.73 -3.49 4.10
N VAL A 83 0.79 -2.52 5.00
CA VAL A 83 1.82 -1.49 5.04
C VAL A 83 2.77 -1.83 6.17
N THR A 84 4.05 -2.01 5.88
CA THR A 84 5.08 -2.37 6.84
C THR A 84 6.15 -1.29 6.87
N ARG A 85 6.38 -0.73 8.06
CA ARG A 85 7.46 0.22 8.34
C ARG A 85 8.79 -0.52 8.48
N SER A 86 9.89 0.19 8.28
CA SER A 86 11.25 -0.36 8.38
C SER A 86 11.61 -0.93 9.76
N ASP A 87 10.91 -0.53 10.82
CA ASP A 87 11.09 -1.07 12.18
C ASP A 87 10.21 -2.31 12.46
N GLY A 88 9.45 -2.77 11.46
CA GLY A 88 8.56 -3.93 11.57
C GLY A 88 7.12 -3.61 11.97
N ALA A 89 6.79 -2.37 12.35
CA ALA A 89 5.40 -1.99 12.61
C ALA A 89 4.57 -2.14 11.34
N ALA A 90 3.40 -2.78 11.44
CA ALA A 90 2.57 -3.06 10.28
C ALA A 90 1.09 -2.77 10.54
N VAL A 91 0.41 -2.30 9.49
CA VAL A 91 -1.04 -2.10 9.47
C VAL A 91 -1.62 -2.73 8.20
N THR A 92 -2.72 -3.47 8.35
CA THR A 92 -3.42 -4.09 7.22
C THR A 92 -4.73 -3.36 6.95
N LEU A 93 -4.91 -2.96 5.71
CA LEU A 93 -6.07 -2.25 5.19
C LEU A 93 -6.87 -3.21 4.31
N ASN A 94 -8.19 -3.16 4.39
CA ASN A 94 -9.08 -4.07 3.66
C ASN A 94 -10.13 -3.27 2.87
N ALA A 95 -10.25 -3.55 1.57
CA ALA A 95 -11.15 -2.86 0.66
C ALA A 95 -12.63 -2.96 1.07
N GLU A 96 -13.07 -4.12 1.56
CA GLU A 96 -14.44 -4.35 2.03
C GLU A 96 -14.77 -3.47 3.23
N ARG A 97 -13.83 -3.33 4.16
CA ARG A 97 -14.03 -2.44 5.33
C ARG A 97 -14.05 -0.98 4.92
N VAL A 98 -13.16 -0.57 4.01
CA VAL A 98 -13.03 0.83 3.57
C VAL A 98 -14.27 1.30 2.79
N ARG A 99 -14.87 0.46 1.93
CA ARG A 99 -16.08 0.83 1.16
C ARG A 99 -17.31 1.07 2.04
N ASP A 100 -17.40 0.37 3.17
CA ASP A 100 -18.57 0.41 4.06
C ASP A 100 -18.47 1.54 5.12
N MET A 101 -17.37 2.31 5.11
CA MET A 101 -17.17 3.43 6.04
C MET A 101 -17.96 4.67 5.62
N SER A 102 -18.57 5.34 6.60
CA SER A 102 -19.07 6.69 6.42
C SER A 102 -17.90 7.68 6.19
N PRO A 103 -18.15 8.86 5.60
CA PRO A 103 -17.10 9.86 5.39
C PRO A 103 -16.33 10.22 6.67
N ALA A 104 -17.02 10.34 7.80
CA ALA A 104 -16.39 10.64 9.09
C ALA A 104 -15.46 9.51 9.57
N LYS A 105 -15.92 8.25 9.50
CA LYS A 105 -15.11 7.08 9.86
C LYS A 105 -13.90 6.93 8.93
N MET A 106 -14.05 7.28 7.65
CA MET A 106 -12.98 7.23 6.68
C MET A 106 -11.90 8.28 6.97
N ALA A 107 -12.29 9.51 7.34
CA ALA A 107 -11.33 10.54 7.73
C ALA A 107 -10.55 10.14 9.01
N GLU A 108 -11.24 9.57 10.00
CA GLU A 108 -10.62 9.04 11.21
C GLU A 108 -9.64 7.91 10.90
N PHE A 109 -10.06 6.94 10.08
CA PHE A 109 -9.23 5.82 9.66
C PHE A 109 -7.99 6.27 8.88
N THR A 110 -8.14 7.24 7.96
CA THR A 110 -7.00 7.81 7.22
C THR A 110 -6.02 8.49 8.17
N ALA A 111 -6.51 9.22 9.18
CA ALA A 111 -5.68 9.84 10.19
C ALA A 111 -4.97 8.80 11.08
N GLU A 112 -5.64 7.71 11.44
CA GLU A 112 -5.06 6.58 12.17
C GLU A 112 -3.91 5.94 11.39
N VAL A 113 -4.16 5.57 10.13
CA VAL A 113 -3.13 5.02 9.23
C VAL A 113 -1.96 5.99 9.10
N SER A 114 -2.23 7.27 8.87
CA SER A 114 -1.17 8.29 8.80
C SER A 114 -0.33 8.35 10.08
N ARG A 115 -0.94 8.22 11.27
CA ARG A 115 -0.20 8.19 12.55
C ARG A 115 0.67 6.94 12.68
N THR A 116 0.16 5.76 12.31
CA THR A 116 0.95 4.52 12.34
C THR A 116 2.15 4.59 11.41
N LEU A 117 2.04 5.35 10.31
CA LEU A 117 3.12 5.57 9.35
C LEU A 117 4.09 6.68 9.73
N ARG A 118 3.88 7.42 10.82
CA ARG A 118 4.88 8.38 11.30
C ARG A 118 6.02 7.63 11.96
N ASP A 119 7.22 8.15 11.85
CA ASP A 119 8.34 7.67 12.66
C ASP A 119 8.04 7.94 14.14
N VAL A 120 8.45 7.02 15.01
CA VAL A 120 8.56 7.30 16.44
C VAL A 120 10.06 7.43 16.66
N ASP A 121 10.53 8.66 16.87
CA ASP A 121 11.93 8.95 17.22
C ASP A 121 12.42 8.09 18.41
#